data_AF-A0A7L2RUA1-F1
#
_entry.id   AF-A0A7L2RUA1-F1
#
_cell.length_a   1.000
_cell.length_b   1.000
_cell.length_c   1.000
_cell.angle_alpha   90.00
_cell.angle_beta   90.00
_cell.angle_gamma   90.00
#
_symmetry.space_group_name_H-M   'P 1'
#
loop_
_entity.id
_entity.type
_entity.pdbx_description
1 polymer ?
#
loop_
_entity_poly.entity_id
_entity_poly.type
_entity_poly.pdbx_seq_one_letter_code
_entity_poly.pdbx_strand_id
1 'polypeptide(L)'
;IERQLFEETVKTLNGFYAEAEKIGGSSYLEGCLACATAYFIFLCMETHYEKVLKKISKYIQDQNEKIYAPRGLLLTDPLERGMRVIEISIYEDRCSSGSSS
;
A
#
# COMPACT_ATOMS: atom_id res chain seq x y z
N ILE A 1 -32.75 46.74 -4.74
CA ILE A 1 -31.66 46.67 -3.73
C ILE A 1 -30.98 48.02 -3.73
N GLU A 2 -30.77 48.62 -2.56
CA GLU A 2 -30.06 49.88 -2.45
C GLU A 2 -28.63 49.71 -2.99
N ARG A 3 -28.24 50.58 -3.92
CA ARG A 3 -26.95 50.49 -4.61
C ARG A 3 -25.77 50.46 -3.63
N GLN A 4 -25.86 51.22 -2.54
CA GLN A 4 -24.84 51.25 -1.49
C GLN A 4 -24.68 49.89 -0.80
N LEU A 5 -25.79 49.22 -0.47
CA LEU A 5 -25.75 47.90 0.17
C LEU A 5 -25.09 46.85 -0.73
N PHE A 6 -25.36 46.91 -2.04
CA PHE A 6 -24.73 46.03 -3.02
C PHE A 6 -23.23 46.31 -3.16
N GLU A 7 -22.83 47.58 -3.27
CA GLU A 7 -21.41 47.97 -3.37
C GLU A 7 -20.61 47.58 -2.12
N GLU A 8 -21.19 47.74 -0.92
CA GLU A 8 -20.57 47.32 0.34
C GLU A 8 -20.40 45.79 0.43
N THR A 9 -21.41 45.05 -0.03
CA THR A 9 -21.35 43.58 -0.09
C THR A 9 -20.23 43.13 -1.03
N VAL A 10 -20.15 43.70 -2.23
CA VAL A 10 -19.10 43.35 -3.22
C VAL A 10 -17.72 43.69 -2.69
N LYS A 11 -17.55 44.84 -2.04
CA LYS A 11 -16.26 45.27 -1.47
C LYS A 11 -15.80 44.33 -0.36
N THR A 12 -16.71 43.92 0.51
CA THR A 12 -16.43 42.94 1.58
C THR A 12 -16.06 41.58 0.99
N LEU A 13 -16.80 41.12 -0.02
CA LEU A 13 -16.54 39.85 -0.71
C LEU A 13 -15.14 39.83 -1.34
N ASN A 14 -14.78 40.90 -2.05
CA ASN A 14 -13.45 41.05 -2.65
C ASN A 14 -12.34 41.09 -1.58
N GLY A 15 -12.62 41.64 -0.40
CA GLY A 15 -11.73 41.59 0.75
C GLY A 15 -11.43 40.16 1.20
N PHE A 16 -12.47 39.32 1.33
CA PHE A 16 -12.29 37.90 1.67
C PHE A 16 -11.51 37.14 0.60
N TYR A 17 -11.74 37.40 -0.69
CA TYR A 17 -10.96 36.78 -1.75
C TYR A 17 -9.48 37.19 -1.71
N ALA A 18 -9.20 38.48 -1.48
CA ALA A 18 -7.83 38.97 -1.35
C ALA A 18 -7.11 38.37 -0.12
N GLU A 19 -7.84 38.12 0.97
CA GLU A 19 -7.31 37.41 2.14
C GLU A 19 -7.01 35.94 1.84
N ALA A 20 -7.91 35.23 1.14
CA ALA A 20 -7.73 33.83 0.76
C ALA A 20 -6.53 33.63 -0.20
N GLU A 21 -6.28 34.58 -1.10
CA GLU A 21 -5.12 34.54 -2.01
C GLU A 21 -3.79 34.88 -1.31
N LYS A 22 -3.84 35.53 -0.15
CA LYS A 22 -2.65 35.89 0.60
C LYS A 22 -2.09 34.65 1.30
N ILE A 23 -1.04 34.08 0.73
CA ILE A 23 -0.31 32.97 1.34
C ILE A 23 0.41 33.49 2.60
N GLY A 24 -0.14 33.15 3.77
CA GLY A 24 0.47 33.41 5.07
C GLY A 24 1.41 32.30 5.53
N GLY A 25 2.22 32.58 6.56
CA GLY A 25 3.08 31.56 7.17
C GLY A 25 2.30 30.39 7.78
N SER A 26 1.06 30.62 8.23
CA SER A 26 0.15 29.56 8.70
C SER A 26 -0.27 28.61 7.58
N SER A 27 -0.62 29.13 6.39
CA SER A 27 -1.00 28.32 5.23
C SER A 27 0.15 27.42 4.76
N TYR A 28 1.40 27.88 4.89
CA TYR A 28 2.56 27.05 4.63
C TYR A 28 2.69 25.89 5.63
N LEU A 29 2.53 26.18 6.92
CA LEU A 29 2.57 25.15 7.97
C LEU A 29 1.44 24.13 7.82
N GLU A 30 0.22 24.59 7.50
CA GLU A 30 -0.91 23.72 7.18
C GLU A 30 -0.59 22.78 6.01
N GLY A 31 0.01 23.30 4.92
CA GLY A 31 0.46 22.49 3.79
C GLY A 31 1.53 21.47 4.18
N CYS A 32 2.52 21.88 4.98
CA CYS A 32 3.56 20.97 5.47
C CYS A 32 2.98 19.85 6.35
N LEU A 33 2.07 20.18 7.27
CA LEU A 33 1.41 19.21 8.14
C LEU A 33 0.53 18.25 7.34
N ALA A 34 -0.19 18.74 6.32
CA ALA A 34 -0.99 17.91 5.43
C ALA A 34 -0.11 16.89 4.67
N CYS A 35 1.00 17.35 4.07
CA CYS A 35 1.97 16.48 3.40
C CYS A 35 2.58 15.46 4.37
N ALA A 36 3.06 15.90 5.53
CA ALA A 36 3.65 15.03 6.53
C ALA A 36 2.66 13.95 6.99
N THR A 37 1.40 14.32 7.24
CA THR A 37 0.34 13.39 7.63
C THR A 37 0.06 12.36 6.55
N ALA A 38 0.02 12.76 5.27
CA ALA A 38 -0.18 11.83 4.16
C ALA A 38 0.94 10.76 4.12
N TYR A 39 2.20 11.16 4.23
CA TYR A 39 3.31 10.21 4.29
C TYR A 39 3.27 9.34 5.55
N PHE A 40 2.90 9.92 6.69
CA PHE A 40 2.83 9.20 7.96
C PHE A 40 1.77 8.09 7.95
N ILE A 41 0.62 8.33 7.30
CA ILE A 41 -0.43 7.30 7.12
C ILE A 41 0.12 6.10 6.37
N PHE A 42 0.86 6.31 5.28
CA PHE A 42 1.47 5.20 4.53
C PHE A 42 2.55 4.46 5.31
N LEU A 43 3.24 5.13 6.25
CA LEU A 43 4.26 4.51 7.10
C LEU A 43 3.66 3.75 8.29
N CYS A 44 2.56 4.23 8.88
CA CYS A 44 1.98 3.66 10.09
C CYS A 44 0.82 2.69 9.81
N MET A 45 0.19 2.76 8.64
CA MET A 45 -0.92 1.88 8.28
C MET A 45 -0.50 0.94 7.17
N GLU A 46 -0.42 -0.35 7.52
CA GLU A 46 -0.27 -1.40 6.53
C GLU A 46 -1.47 -1.36 5.56
N THR A 47 -1.17 -1.26 4.27
CA THR A 47 -2.17 -1.14 3.21
C THR A 47 -3.02 -2.41 3.13
N HIS A 48 -4.23 -2.30 2.59
CA HIS A 48 -5.06 -3.49 2.33
C HIS A 48 -4.32 -4.51 1.45
N TYR A 49 -3.54 -4.03 0.48
CA TYR A 49 -2.75 -4.86 -0.41
C TYR A 49 -1.72 -5.71 0.35
N GLU A 50 -0.90 -5.08 1.21
CA GLU A 50 0.09 -5.80 2.04
C GLU A 50 -0.57 -6.82 2.97
N LYS A 51 -1.72 -6.47 3.58
CA LYS A 51 -2.50 -7.40 4.40
C LYS A 51 -2.94 -8.65 3.63
N VAL A 52 -3.36 -8.48 2.37
CA VAL A 52 -3.75 -9.60 1.50
C VAL A 52 -2.54 -10.42 1.08
N LEU A 53 -1.41 -9.78 0.74
CA LEU A 53 -0.17 -10.48 0.42
C LEU A 53 0.28 -11.38 1.59
N LYS A 54 0.27 -10.88 2.83
CA LYS A 54 0.58 -11.70 4.01
C LYS A 54 -0.34 -12.91 4.17
N LYS A 55 -1.63 -12.79 3.82
CA LYS A 55 -2.57 -13.91 3.84
C LYS A 55 -2.21 -14.95 2.76
N ILE A 56 -1.81 -14.51 1.58
CA ILE A 56 -1.37 -15.39 0.49
C ILE A 56 -0.10 -16.15 0.89
N SER A 57 0.92 -15.46 1.40
CA SER A 57 2.15 -16.08 1.89
C SER A 57 1.88 -17.16 2.95
N LYS A 58 1.02 -16.83 3.93
CA LYS A 58 0.61 -17.78 4.98
C LYS A 58 -0.14 -18.99 4.40
N TYR A 59 -1.01 -18.77 3.42
CA TYR A 59 -1.74 -19.85 2.76
C TYR A 59 -0.80 -20.78 1.99
N ILE A 60 0.15 -20.23 1.22
CA ILE A 60 1.14 -21.02 0.47
C ILE A 60 1.97 -21.88 1.42
N GLN A 61 2.42 -21.33 2.54
CA GLN A 61 3.14 -22.09 3.56
C GLN A 61 2.29 -23.27 4.08
N ASP A 62 1.03 -23.02 4.44
CA ASP A 62 0.12 -24.06 4.93
C ASP A 62 -0.13 -25.16 3.89
N GLN A 63 -0.26 -24.79 2.60
CA GLN A 63 -0.39 -25.75 1.52
C GLN A 63 0.90 -26.54 1.29
N ASN A 64 2.07 -25.91 1.43
CA ASN A 64 3.34 -26.60 1.33
C ASN A 64 3.48 -27.67 2.42
N GLU A 65 3.18 -27.32 3.66
CA GLU A 65 3.28 -28.24 4.79
C GLU A 65 2.28 -29.41 4.67
N LYS A 66 1.03 -29.14 4.28
CA LYS A 66 -0.03 -30.16 4.27
C LYS A 66 -0.10 -30.98 2.98
N ILE A 67 0.26 -30.41 1.84
CA ILE A 67 -0.04 -30.98 0.51
C ILE A 67 1.21 -31.15 -0.34
N TYR A 68 2.02 -30.11 -0.53
CA TYR A 68 3.11 -30.17 -1.51
C TYR A 68 4.36 -30.91 -0.99
N ALA A 69 4.83 -30.58 0.21
CA ALA A 69 6.05 -31.18 0.78
C ALA A 69 5.94 -32.72 0.93
N PRO A 70 4.82 -33.31 1.40
CA PRO A 70 4.65 -34.77 1.43
C PRO A 70 4.70 -35.45 0.05
N ARG A 71 4.54 -34.68 -1.03
CA ARG A 71 4.59 -35.14 -2.42
C ARG A 71 5.93 -34.80 -3.09
N GLY A 72 6.93 -34.36 -2.32
CA GLY A 72 8.21 -33.94 -2.84
C GLY A 72 8.14 -32.65 -3.67
N LEU A 73 7.14 -31.79 -3.42
CA LEU A 73 6.98 -30.53 -4.14
C LEU A 73 7.15 -29.34 -3.18
N LEU A 74 7.61 -28.20 -3.70
CA LEU A 74 7.59 -26.91 -3.01
C LEU A 74 7.03 -25.83 -3.92
N LEU A 75 5.98 -25.16 -3.47
CA LEU A 75 5.45 -23.95 -4.10
C LEU A 75 6.16 -22.72 -3.51
N THR A 76 6.92 -22.00 -4.32
CA THR A 76 7.56 -20.74 -3.89
C THR A 76 6.55 -19.59 -3.95
N ASP A 77 6.54 -18.70 -2.95
CA ASP A 77 5.67 -17.52 -2.96
C ASP A 77 5.95 -16.65 -4.19
N PRO A 78 4.95 -16.41 -5.07
CA PRO A 78 5.12 -15.55 -6.24
C PRO A 78 5.63 -14.15 -5.90
N LEU A 79 5.38 -13.65 -4.69
CA LEU A 79 5.87 -12.34 -4.23
C LEU A 79 7.40 -12.25 -4.32
N GLU A 80 8.12 -13.34 -4.02
CA GLU A 80 9.59 -13.42 -4.12
C GLU A 80 10.09 -13.36 -5.57
N ARG A 81 9.21 -13.65 -6.55
CA ARG A 81 9.49 -13.56 -7.99
C ARG A 81 8.94 -12.28 -8.63
N GLY A 82 8.51 -11.32 -7.81
CA GLY A 82 7.88 -10.09 -8.26
C GLY A 82 6.50 -10.31 -8.85
N MET A 83 5.78 -11.35 -8.40
CA MET A 83 4.42 -11.73 -8.82
C MET A 83 4.29 -12.12 -10.30
N ARG A 84 5.40 -12.43 -10.99
CA ARG A 84 5.41 -12.69 -12.43
C ARG A 84 5.13 -14.14 -12.80
N VAL A 85 5.47 -15.08 -11.91
CA VAL A 85 5.41 -16.52 -12.18
C VAL A 85 5.00 -17.28 -10.92
N ILE A 86 4.43 -18.47 -11.12
CA ILE A 86 4.24 -19.46 -10.07
C ILE A 86 5.32 -20.51 -10.27
N GLU A 87 6.16 -20.70 -9.25
CA GLU A 87 7.29 -21.63 -9.30
C GLU A 87 7.00 -22.84 -8.42
N ILE A 88 7.18 -24.04 -8.98
CA ILE A 88 7.03 -25.32 -8.28
C ILE A 88 8.34 -26.09 -8.44
N SER A 89 9.02 -26.34 -7.32
CA SER A 89 10.23 -27.15 -7.27
C SER A 89 9.89 -28.60 -6.93
N ILE A 90 10.64 -29.55 -7.48
CA ILE A 90 10.52 -30.98 -7.21
C ILE A 90 11.78 -31.43 -6.45
N TYR A 91 11.60 -32.02 -5.28
CA TYR A 91 12.68 -32.66 -4.54
C TYR A 91 12.85 -34.09 -5.03
N GLU A 92 13.97 -34.39 -5.69
CA GLU A 92 14.37 -35.77 -5.97
C GLU A 92 15.02 -36.38 -4.73
N ASP A 93 14.42 -37.44 -4.20
CA ASP A 93 15.00 -38.21 -3.12
C ASP A 93 16.13 -39.09 -3.67
N ARG A 94 17.38 -38.60 -3.60
CA ARG A 94 18.59 -39.33 -4.03
C ARG A 94 18.93 -40.54 -3.12
N CYS A 95 18.00 -41.06 -2.32
CA CYS A 95 18.23 -42.22 -1.48
C CYS A 95 17.88 -43.58 -2.13
N SER A 96 17.29 -43.59 -3.34
CA SER A 96 16.77 -44.84 -3.95
C SER A 96 17.78 -45.62 -4.81
N SER A 97 18.99 -45.09 -5.07
CA SER A 97 19.95 -45.71 -6.01
C SER A 97 21.11 -46.44 -5.32
N GLY A 98 20.83 -47.15 -4.23
CA GLY A 98 21.83 -47.87 -3.44
C GLY A 98 21.32 -49.20 -2.89
N SER A 99 20.64 -50.01 -3.70
CA SER A 99 20.34 -51.41 -3.38
C SER A 99 20.02 -52.19 -4.67
N SER A 100 21.05 -52.46 -5.47
CA SER A 100 21.02 -53.55 -6.44
C SER A 100 22.13 -54.51 -6.03
N SER A 101 21.73 -55.68 -5.51
CA SER A 101 22.61 -56.83 -5.26
C SER A 101 23.21 -57.38 -6.54
#